data_AF-A0A3M1JSK6-F1
#
_entry.id   AF-A0A3M1JSK6-F1
#
_cell.length_a   1.000
_cell.length_b   1.000
_cell.length_c   1.000
_cell.angle_alpha   90.00
_cell.angle_beta   90.00
_cell.angle_gamma   90.00
#
_symmetry.space_group_name_H-M   'P 1'
#
loop_
_entity.id
_entity.type
_entity.pdbx_description
1 polymer ?
#
loop_
_entity_poly.entity_id
_entity_poly.type
_entity_poly.pdbx_seq_one_letter_code
_entity_poly.pdbx_strand_id
1 'polypeptide(L)'
;MDQLEDVAVRSDSMFRRALAKEDAARIRKLCELAASAGSLDAYMKDGMFIGWTRGDLRTGEIKEELEPLMKAIFAFQNSPGAEGLDEAITAAWGPFDRHRIRTLVHCL
;
A
#
# COMPACT_ATOMS: atom_id res chain seq x y z
N MET A 1 10.39 -6.29 3.63
CA MET A 1 9.29 -6.18 4.62
C MET A 1 9.77 -5.49 5.91
N ASP A 2 10.99 -5.78 6.40
CA ASP A 2 11.59 -5.16 7.60
C ASP A 2 11.71 -3.63 7.59
N GLN A 3 11.89 -3.00 6.43
CA GLN A 3 12.08 -1.54 6.35
C GLN A 3 10.85 -0.71 6.73
N LEU A 4 9.63 -1.24 6.57
CA LEU A 4 8.40 -0.56 6.97
C LEU A 4 8.19 -0.61 8.49
N GLU A 5 8.60 -1.71 9.13
CA GLU A 5 8.55 -1.86 10.58
C GLU A 5 9.58 -0.93 11.27
N ASP A 6 10.76 -0.76 10.69
CA ASP A 6 11.79 0.16 11.19
C ASP A 6 11.35 1.64 11.18
N VAL A 7 10.59 2.05 10.16
CA VAL A 7 10.00 3.41 10.09
C VAL A 7 8.96 3.63 11.19
N ALA A 8 8.19 2.59 11.54
CA ALA A 8 7.20 2.65 12.61
C ALA A 8 7.87 2.84 13.99
N VAL A 9 8.95 2.11 14.26
CA VAL A 9 9.65 2.14 15.56
C VAL A 9 10.32 3.51 15.82
N ARG A 10 10.80 4.20 14.79
CA ARG A 10 11.47 5.51 14.93
C ARG A 10 10.51 6.72 15.01
N SER A 11 9.20 6.53 14.86
CA SER A 11 8.24 7.62 14.87
C SER A 11 7.71 7.93 16.27
N ASP A 12 8.06 9.10 16.81
CA ASP A 12 7.70 9.51 18.17
C ASP A 12 6.18 9.70 18.38
N SER A 13 5.41 9.85 17.30
CA SER A 13 3.95 10.00 17.34
C SER A 13 3.24 8.64 17.40
N MET A 14 2.41 8.42 18.43
CA MET A 14 1.55 7.22 18.53
C MET A 14 0.64 7.04 17.30
N PHE A 15 0.21 8.15 16.69
CA PHE A 15 -0.60 8.14 15.46
C PHE A 15 0.15 7.54 14.26
N ARG A 16 1.42 7.93 14.07
CA ARG A 16 2.27 7.36 13.01
C ARG A 16 2.58 5.88 13.23
N ARG A 17 2.75 5.47 14.49
CA ARG A 17 2.91 4.05 14.87
C ARG A 17 1.67 3.22 14.59
N ALA A 18 0.48 3.74 14.90
CA ALA A 18 -0.78 3.07 14.60
C ALA A 18 -0.99 2.95 13.07
N LEU A 19 -0.79 4.04 12.32
CA LEU A 19 -0.89 4.04 10.87
C LEU A 19 0.06 3.03 10.22
N ALA A 20 1.33 2.98 10.66
CA ALA A 20 2.30 2.04 10.10
C ALA A 20 1.91 0.56 10.33
N LYS A 21 1.29 0.24 11.48
CA LYS A 21 0.75 -1.11 11.73
C LYS A 21 -0.41 -1.44 10.82
N GLU A 22 -1.34 -0.50 10.64
CA GLU A 22 -2.45 -0.70 9.69
C GLU A 22 -1.93 -0.86 8.25
N ASP A 23 -0.89 -0.12 7.88
CA ASP A 23 -0.28 -0.21 6.55
C ASP A 23 0.39 -1.54 6.29
N ALA A 24 1.14 -2.05 7.27
CA ALA A 24 1.69 -3.38 7.18
C ALA A 24 0.58 -4.44 6.99
N ALA A 25 -0.55 -4.29 7.68
CA ALA A 25 -1.70 -5.18 7.52
C ALA A 25 -2.35 -5.05 6.13
N ARG A 26 -2.51 -3.83 5.60
CA ARG A 26 -3.05 -3.58 4.25
C ARG A 26 -2.13 -4.14 3.17
N ILE A 27 -0.82 -3.94 3.28
CA ILE A 27 0.16 -4.49 2.34
C ILE A 27 0.13 -6.02 2.38
N ARG A 28 0.08 -6.63 3.57
CA ARG A 28 -0.06 -8.09 3.69
C ARG A 28 -1.33 -8.59 2.99
N LYS A 29 -2.46 -7.89 3.19
CA LYS A 29 -3.72 -8.21 2.49
C LYS A 29 -3.60 -8.05 0.97
N LEU A 30 -2.89 -7.03 0.48
CA LEU A 30 -2.60 -6.93 -0.96
C LEU A 30 -1.76 -8.11 -1.45
N CYS A 31 -0.75 -8.56 -0.71
CA CYS A 31 0.04 -9.73 -1.10
C CYS A 31 -0.84 -11.00 -1.16
N GLU A 32 -1.71 -11.20 -0.19
CA GLU A 32 -2.67 -12.32 -0.17
C GLU A 32 -3.65 -12.27 -1.35
N LEU A 33 -4.17 -11.07 -1.67
CA LEU A 33 -5.02 -10.84 -2.84
C LEU A 33 -4.24 -11.10 -4.14
N ALA A 34 -3.01 -10.60 -4.26
CA ALA A 34 -2.17 -10.78 -5.43
C ALA A 34 -1.83 -12.26 -5.68
N ALA A 35 -1.68 -13.05 -4.62
CA ALA A 35 -1.41 -14.49 -4.71
C ALA A 35 -2.64 -15.32 -5.12
N SER A 36 -3.85 -14.82 -4.84
CA SER A 36 -5.12 -15.52 -5.12
C SER A 36 -5.86 -14.98 -6.34
N ALA A 37 -5.47 -13.80 -6.85
CA ALA A 37 -6.10 -13.18 -8.01
C ALA A 37 -5.67 -13.87 -9.32
N GLY A 38 -6.65 -14.23 -10.14
CA GLY A 38 -6.40 -14.84 -11.46
C GLY A 38 -5.92 -13.84 -12.53
N SER A 39 -5.96 -12.54 -12.26
CA SER A 39 -5.49 -11.50 -13.18
C SER A 39 -5.16 -10.20 -12.45
N LEU A 40 -4.36 -9.35 -13.11
CA LEU A 40 -4.08 -8.00 -12.61
C LEU A 40 -5.38 -7.20 -12.42
N ASP A 41 -6.31 -7.26 -13.38
CA ASP A 41 -7.57 -6.49 -13.30
C ASP A 41 -8.44 -6.88 -12.11
N ALA A 42 -8.52 -8.17 -11.79
CA ALA A 42 -9.26 -8.65 -10.61
C ALA A 42 -8.61 -8.15 -9.31
N TYR A 43 -7.29 -8.28 -9.22
CA TYR A 43 -6.52 -7.75 -8.10
C TYR A 43 -6.66 -6.23 -7.95
N MET A 44 -6.61 -5.48 -9.05
CA MET A 44 -6.75 -4.02 -9.06
C MET A 44 -8.12 -3.59 -8.55
N LYS A 45 -9.18 -4.31 -8.94
CA LYS A 45 -10.54 -4.03 -8.47
C LYS A 45 -10.67 -4.25 -6.96
N ASP A 46 -10.20 -5.39 -6.46
CA ASP A 46 -10.40 -5.76 -5.06
C ASP A 46 -9.46 -5.01 -4.10
N GLY A 47 -8.21 -4.75 -4.53
CA GLY A 47 -7.22 -4.05 -3.72
C GLY A 47 -7.48 -2.55 -3.53
N MET A 48 -8.40 -1.97 -4.30
CA MET A 48 -8.89 -0.60 -4.10
C MET A 48 -9.77 -0.45 -2.83
N PHE A 49 -10.36 -1.55 -2.34
CA PHE A 49 -11.35 -1.53 -1.25
C PHE A 49 -10.87 -2.27 0.01
N ILE A 50 -9.59 -2.12 0.37
CA ILE A 50 -9.00 -2.77 1.56
C ILE A 50 -8.86 -1.83 2.76
N GLY A 51 -9.46 -0.64 2.72
CA GLY A 51 -9.48 0.32 3.83
C GLY A 51 -8.35 1.36 3.80
N TRP A 52 -7.97 1.86 2.61
CA TRP A 52 -6.94 2.90 2.47
C TRP A 52 -7.37 4.26 3.00
N THR A 53 -8.67 4.53 2.96
CA THR A 53 -9.30 5.70 3.56
C THR A 53 -10.47 5.26 4.43
N ARG A 54 -11.04 6.15 5.26
CA ARG A 54 -12.19 5.80 6.12
C ARG A 54 -13.36 5.31 5.26
N GLY A 55 -13.67 4.01 5.38
CA GLY A 55 -14.70 3.34 4.57
C GLY A 55 -14.42 3.32 3.07
N ASP A 56 -13.16 3.52 2.65
CA ASP A 56 -12.72 3.63 1.25
C ASP A 56 -13.42 4.72 0.42
N LEU A 57 -14.09 5.67 1.08
CA LEU A 57 -14.91 6.70 0.42
C LEU A 57 -14.10 7.67 -0.44
N ARG A 58 -12.80 7.80 -0.18
CA ARG A 58 -11.89 8.72 -0.87
C ARG A 58 -10.73 8.01 -1.56
N THR A 59 -10.79 6.68 -1.70
CA THR A 59 -9.74 5.92 -2.38
C THR A 59 -9.57 6.37 -3.84
N GLY A 60 -10.66 6.85 -4.47
CA GLY A 60 -10.60 7.44 -5.81
C GLY A 60 -9.66 8.65 -5.93
N GLU A 61 -9.44 9.39 -4.84
CA GLU A 61 -8.56 10.58 -4.85
C GLU A 61 -7.07 10.23 -4.75
N ILE A 62 -6.74 9.04 -4.23
CA ILE A 62 -5.37 8.54 -4.11
C ILE A 62 -5.06 7.45 -5.13
N LYS A 63 -5.98 7.23 -6.07
CA LYS A 63 -5.94 6.13 -7.03
C LYS A 63 -4.70 6.20 -7.91
N GLU A 64 -4.34 7.40 -8.38
CA GLU A 64 -3.21 7.60 -9.31
C GLU A 64 -1.88 7.13 -8.70
N GLU A 65 -1.68 7.31 -7.39
CA GLU A 65 -0.49 6.85 -6.68
C GLU A 65 -0.63 5.43 -6.10
N LEU A 66 -1.85 4.99 -5.82
CA LEU A 66 -2.12 3.64 -5.35
C LEU A 66 -1.91 2.60 -6.47
N GLU A 67 -2.29 2.91 -7.71
CA GLU A 67 -2.17 1.95 -8.82
C GLU A 67 -0.74 1.47 -9.09
N PRO A 68 0.29 2.35 -9.18
CA PRO A 68 1.67 1.92 -9.35
C PRO A 68 2.16 1.02 -8.22
N LEU A 69 1.79 1.34 -6.97
CA LEU A 69 2.14 0.53 -5.80
C LEU A 69 1.51 -0.86 -5.90
N MET A 70 0.22 -0.92 -6.23
CA MET A 70 -0.50 -2.18 -6.42
C MET A 70 0.12 -3.03 -7.52
N LYS A 71 0.44 -2.44 -8.69
CA LYS A 71 1.10 -3.13 -9.81
C LYS A 71 2.46 -3.70 -9.42
N ALA A 72 3.27 -2.93 -8.67
CA ALA A 72 4.56 -3.39 -8.18
C ALA A 72 4.43 -4.58 -7.21
N ILE A 73 3.46 -4.55 -6.29
CA ILE A 73 3.17 -5.66 -5.37
C ILE A 73 2.68 -6.89 -6.14
N PHE A 74 1.80 -6.72 -7.14
CA PHE A 74 1.31 -7.84 -7.95
C PHE A 74 2.44 -8.52 -8.73
N ALA A 75 3.32 -7.71 -9.34
CA ALA A 75 4.49 -8.21 -10.06
C ALA A 75 5.46 -8.92 -9.11
N PHE A 76 5.70 -8.37 -7.92
CA PHE A 76 6.49 -9.02 -6.86
C PHE A 76 5.94 -10.38 -6.47
N GLN A 77 4.63 -10.48 -6.27
CA GLN A 77 4.01 -11.72 -5.83
C GLN A 77 3.96 -12.80 -6.92
N ASN A 78 3.78 -12.41 -8.19
CA ASN A 78 3.61 -13.33 -9.32
C ASN A 78 4.89 -13.58 -10.12
N SER A 79 5.97 -12.86 -9.84
CA SER A 79 7.28 -13.06 -10.47
C SER A 79 8.40 -13.04 -9.41
N PRO A 80 8.37 -13.99 -8.46
CA PRO A 80 9.38 -14.06 -7.42
C PRO A 80 10.76 -14.27 -8.04
N GLY A 81 11.69 -13.35 -7.75
CA GLY A 81 13.08 -13.38 -8.25
C GLY A 81 13.37 -12.45 -9.43
N ALA A 82 12.38 -11.71 -9.95
CA ALA A 82 12.68 -10.63 -10.88
C ALA A 82 13.38 -9.45 -10.16
N GLU A 83 14.48 -8.99 -10.74
CA GLU A 83 15.30 -7.92 -10.17
C GLU A 83 14.56 -6.57 -10.17
N GLY A 84 14.81 -5.74 -9.16
CA GLY A 84 14.30 -4.36 -9.08
C GLY A 84 12.85 -4.21 -8.58
N LEU A 85 12.16 -5.30 -8.25
CA LEU A 85 10.76 -5.23 -7.78
C LEU A 85 10.62 -4.61 -6.38
N ASP A 86 11.56 -4.88 -5.47
CA ASP A 86 11.61 -4.22 -4.15
C ASP A 86 11.86 -2.71 -4.28
N GLU A 87 12.71 -2.30 -5.22
CA GLU A 87 12.93 -0.88 -5.53
C GLU A 87 11.68 -0.25 -6.14
N ALA A 88 10.96 -0.96 -7.01
CA ALA A 88 9.71 -0.48 -7.58
C ALA A 88 8.62 -0.26 -6.53
N ILE A 89 8.48 -1.18 -5.56
CA ILE A 89 7.55 -1.03 -4.42
C ILE A 89 7.96 0.20 -3.58
N THR A 90 9.25 0.32 -3.27
CA THR A 90 9.77 1.43 -2.45
C THR A 90 9.59 2.79 -3.15
N ALA A 91 9.85 2.85 -4.45
CA ALA A 91 9.69 4.05 -5.27
C ALA A 91 8.21 4.46 -5.37
N ALA A 92 7.29 3.50 -5.44
CA ALA A 92 5.85 3.76 -5.46
C ALA A 92 5.27 4.12 -4.07
N TRP A 93 5.85 3.60 -2.99
CA TRP A 93 5.38 3.84 -1.62
C TRP A 93 5.47 5.31 -1.20
N GLY A 94 6.59 5.97 -1.48
CA GLY A 94 6.83 7.35 -1.04
C GLY A 94 5.78 8.36 -1.55
N PRO A 95 5.48 8.42 -2.86
CA PRO A 95 4.41 9.24 -3.41
C PRO A 95 3.03 8.90 -2.84
N PHE A 96 2.70 7.61 -2.75
CA PHE A 96 1.42 7.14 -2.22
C PHE A 96 1.19 7.59 -0.77
N ASP A 97 2.15 7.34 0.12
CA ASP A 97 2.00 7.70 1.53
C ASP A 97 1.85 9.21 1.71
N ARG A 98 2.62 10.02 0.97
CA ARG A 98 2.48 11.49 1.01
C ARG A 98 1.10 11.96 0.57
N HIS A 99 0.57 11.42 -0.52
CA HIS A 99 -0.76 11.81 -0.99
C HIS A 99 -1.83 11.34 0.01
N ARG A 100 -1.76 10.09 0.45
CA ARG A 100 -2.71 9.54 1.41
C ARG A 100 -2.73 10.33 2.72
N ILE A 101 -1.58 10.68 3.29
CA ILE A 101 -1.53 11.51 4.50
C ILE A 101 -2.17 12.87 4.25
N ARG A 102 -1.94 13.52 3.09
CA ARG A 102 -2.62 14.77 2.73
C ARG A 102 -4.15 14.58 2.68
N THR A 103 -4.62 13.49 2.06
CA THR A 103 -6.05 13.17 1.97
C THR A 103 -6.66 12.88 3.34
N LEU A 104 -5.94 12.16 4.22
CA LEU A 104 -6.36 11.82 5.58
C LEU A 104 -6.33 13.02 6.55
N VAL A 105 -5.42 13.99 6.37
CA VAL A 105 -5.36 15.22 7.20
C VAL A 105 -6.63 16.07 7.05
N HIS A 106 -7.28 16.03 5.89
CA HIS A 106 -8.59 16.66 5.69
C HIS A 106 -9.77 15.84 6.25
N CYS A 107 -9.50 14.67 6.83
CA CYS A 107 -10.49 13.75 7.43
C CYS A 107 -10.35 13.61 8.96
N LEU A 108 -9.37 14.26 9.57
CA LEU A 108 -9.16 14.35 11.02
C LEU A 108 -9.97 15.51 11.61
#